data_AF-A0A2E4B274-F1
#
_entry.id   AF-A0A2E4B274-F1
#
_cell.length_a   1.000
_cell.length_b   1.000
_cell.length_c   1.000
_cell.angle_alpha   90.00
_cell.angle_beta   90.00
_cell.angle_gamma   90.00
#
_symmetry.space_group_name_H-M   'P 1'
#
loop_
_entity.id
_entity.type
_entity.pdbx_description
1 polymer ?
#
loop_
_entity_poly.entity_id
_entity_poly.type
_entity_poly.pdbx_seq_one_letter_code
_entity_poly.pdbx_strand_id
1 'polypeptide(L)' 'MDFAIYSVGIILGFSVIRWLTENIKFHIRNNVVWVHHWILAFVAMIALFFFEIEYPFLWGILTGVALEGLGRKNWSIRRK' A
#
# COMPACT_ATOMS: atom_id res chain seq x y z
N MET A 1 -13.00 -17.28 -9.62
CA MET A 1 -12.85 -15.88 -10.08
C MET A 1 -12.02 -15.02 -9.14
N ASP A 2 -11.88 -15.42 -7.89
CA ASP A 2 -11.17 -14.67 -6.85
C ASP A 2 -9.72 -14.35 -7.21
N PHE A 3 -8.98 -15.30 -7.78
CA PHE A 3 -7.61 -15.03 -8.27
C PHE A 3 -7.59 -13.91 -9.31
N ALA A 4 -8.49 -13.93 -10.29
CA ALA A 4 -8.55 -12.88 -11.32
C ALA A 4 -8.91 -11.52 -10.73
N ILE A 5 -9.88 -11.48 -9.80
CA ILE A 5 -10.29 -10.25 -9.10
C ILE A 5 -9.14 -9.70 -8.24
N TYR A 6 -8.44 -10.57 -7.53
CA TYR A 6 -7.24 -10.24 -6.77
C TYR A 6 -6.15 -9.67 -7.67
N SER A 7 -5.86 -10.31 -8.81
CA SER A 7 -4.87 -9.82 -9.78
C SER A 7 -5.23 -8.43 -10.33
N VAL A 8 -6.49 -8.19 -10.67
CA VAL A 8 -6.97 -6.86 -11.10
C VAL A 8 -6.79 -5.85 -9.97
N GLY A 9 -7.13 -6.24 -8.73
CA GLY A 9 -6.91 -5.42 -7.54
C GLY A 9 -5.44 -5.00 -7.38
N ILE A 10 -4.48 -5.92 -7.58
CA ILE A 10 -3.04 -5.60 -7.53
C ILE A 10 -2.69 -4.52 -8.55
N ILE A 11 -3.09 -4.72 -9.81
CA ILE A 11 -2.75 -3.79 -10.91
C ILE A 11 -3.31 -2.41 -10.60
N LEU A 12 -4.57 -2.33 -10.17
CA LEU A 12 -5.21 -1.07 -9.80
C LEU A 12 -4.54 -0.42 -8.59
N GLY A 13 -4.33 -1.16 -7.49
CA GLY A 13 -3.71 -0.64 -6.28
C GLY A 13 -2.31 -0.09 -6.54
N PHE A 14 -1.48 -0.84 -7.27
CA PHE A 14 -0.12 -0.44 -7.64
C PHE A 14 -0.12 0.79 -8.55
N SER A 15 -0.90 0.78 -9.64
CA SER A 15 -0.91 1.88 -10.61
C SER A 15 -1.45 3.17 -10.02
N VAL A 16 -2.53 3.10 -9.23
CA VAL A 16 -3.13 4.26 -8.57
C VAL A 16 -2.19 4.84 -7.53
N ILE A 17 -1.61 4.02 -6.63
CA ILE A 17 -0.73 4.59 -5.61
C ILE A 17 0.54 5.17 -6.24
N ARG A 18 1.08 4.54 -7.29
CA ARG A 18 2.22 5.07 -8.02
C ARG A 18 1.90 6.42 -8.65
N TRP A 19 0.74 6.52 -9.30
CA TRP A 19 0.28 7.78 -9.87
C TRP A 19 0.11 8.85 -8.78
N LEU A 20 -0.47 8.51 -7.64
CA LEU A 20 -0.61 9.42 -6.50
C LEU A 20 0.75 9.86 -5.93
N THR A 21 1.69 8.93 -5.72
CA THR A 21 2.99 9.22 -5.10
C THR A 21 3.94 9.99 -6.03
N GLU A 22 3.76 9.88 -7.35
CA GLU A 22 4.54 10.64 -8.34
C GLU A 22 3.94 12.03 -8.64
N ASN A 23 2.61 12.17 -8.64
CA ASN A 23 1.94 13.42 -9.03
C ASN A 23 1.54 14.29 -7.84
N ILE A 24 1.27 13.69 -6.68
CA ILE A 24 0.92 14.39 -5.46
C ILE A 24 2.12 14.31 -4.52
N LYS A 25 2.53 15.46 -3.96
CA LYS A 25 3.52 15.50 -2.87
C LYS A 25 2.90 14.96 -1.57
N PHE A 26 2.41 13.72 -1.60
CA PHE A 26 1.77 13.04 -0.49
C PHE A 26 2.85 12.52 0.46
N HIS A 27 3.47 13.44 1.19
CA HIS A 27 4.23 13.10 2.37
C HIS A 27 3.29 13.30 3.56
N ILE A 28 2.95 12.21 4.27
CA ILE A 28 2.42 12.32 5.63
C ILE A 28 3.58 12.88 6.47
N ARG A 29 3.67 14.21 6.48
CA ARG A 29 4.83 14.98 6.91
C ARG A 29 4.60 15.40 8.35
N ASN A 30 4.87 14.50 9.29
CA ASN A 30 5.26 14.92 10.61
C ASN A 30 6.78 15.15 10.60
N ASN A 31 7.26 16.18 11.32
CA ASN A 31 8.69 16.57 11.35
C ASN A 31 9.65 15.46 11.83
N VAL A 32 9.15 14.26 12.19
CA VAL A 32 9.90 13.19 12.83
C VAL A 32 9.81 11.84 12.09
N VAL A 33 8.69 11.57 11.38
CA VAL A 33 8.40 10.23 10.85
C VAL A 33 8.00 10.29 9.38
N TRP A 34 8.66 9.49 8.55
CA TRP A 34 8.28 9.21 7.17
C TRP A 34 7.60 7.85 7.10
N VAL A 35 6.29 7.84 7.34
CA VAL A 35 5.50 6.61 7.23
C VAL A 35 5.33 6.28 5.75
N HIS A 36 5.86 5.13 5.35
CA HIS A 36 5.71 4.63 3.99
C HIS A 36 4.33 4.00 3.83
N HIS A 37 3.71 4.20 2.67
CA HIS A 37 2.38 3.64 2.40
C HIS A 37 2.37 2.10 2.40
N TRP A 38 3.52 1.42 2.20
CA TRP A 38 3.60 -0.02 2.37
C TRP A 38 3.36 -0.47 3.82
N ILE A 39 3.80 0.34 4.81
CA ILE A 39 3.56 0.07 6.24
C ILE A 39 2.06 0.22 6.53
N LEU A 40 1.43 1.26 5.97
CA LEU A 40 -0.01 1.47 6.13
C LEU A 40 -0.82 0.34 5.50
N ALA A 41 -0.45 -0.10 4.30
CA ALA A 41 -1.06 -1.26 3.65
C ALA A 41 -0.90 -2.52 4.49
N PHE A 42 0.29 -2.76 5.04
CA PHE A 42 0.54 -3.92 5.89
C PHE A 42 -0.29 -3.91 7.18
N VAL A 43 -0.38 -2.76 7.88
CA VAL A 43 -1.23 -2.63 9.07
C VAL A 43 -2.71 -2.82 8.72
N ALA A 44 -3.17 -2.28 7.59
CA ALA A 44 -4.53 -2.52 7.12
C ALA A 44 -4.79 -4.00 6.84
N MET A 45 -3.84 -4.70 6.19
CA MET A 45 -3.94 -6.15 5.93
C MET A 45 -3.98 -6.96 7.23
N ILE A 46 -3.21 -6.59 8.27
CA ILE A 46 -3.30 -7.21 9.59
C ILE A 46 -4.70 -7.04 10.18
N ALA A 47 -5.30 -5.85 10.07
CA ALA A 47 -6.66 -5.63 10.54
C ALA A 47 -7.66 -6.50 9.76
N LEU A 48 -7.58 -6.54 8.42
CA LEU A 48 -8.44 -7.41 7.61
C LEU A 48 -8.31 -8.88 8.00
N PHE A 49 -7.08 -9.33 8.25
CA PHE A 49 -6.80 -10.69 8.69
C PHE A 49 -7.45 -10.98 10.05
N PHE A 50 -7.30 -10.08 11.03
CA PHE A 50 -7.88 -10.23 12.37
C PHE A 50 -9.41 -10.28 12.36
N PHE A 51 -10.05 -9.58 11.42
CA PHE A 51 -11.50 -9.56 11.26
C PHE A 51 -12.02 -10.58 10.23
N GLU A 52 -11.17 -11.49 9.74
CA GLU A 52 -11.53 -12.54 8.77
C GLU A 52 -12.21 -11.98 7.50
N ILE A 53 -11.74 -10.82 7.02
CA ILE A 53 -12.32 -10.15 5.86
C ILE A 53 -11.72 -10.74 4.57
N GLU A 54 -12.48 -11.55 3.85
CA GLU A 54 -12.01 -12.32 2.68
C GLU A 54 -12.32 -11.70 1.30
N TYR A 55 -12.35 -10.37 1.16
CA TYR A 55 -12.63 -9.74 -0.15
C TYR A 55 -11.40 -9.73 -1.08
N PRO A 56 -11.34 -10.54 -2.15
CA PRO A 56 -10.12 -10.71 -2.95
C PRO A 56 -9.65 -9.41 -3.61
N PHE A 57 -10.60 -8.56 -4.01
CA PHE A 57 -10.30 -7.26 -4.60
C PHE A 57 -9.57 -6.34 -3.61
N LEU A 58 -10.02 -6.31 -2.36
CA LEU A 58 -9.45 -5.47 -1.31
C LEU A 58 -8.03 -5.94 -0.95
N TRP A 59 -7.85 -7.25 -0.81
CA TRP A 59 -6.52 -7.86 -0.66
C TRP A 59 -5.60 -7.54 -1.83
N GLY A 60 -6.11 -7.60 -3.06
CA GLY A 60 -5.35 -7.25 -4.26
C GLY A 60 -4.89 -5.79 -4.24
N ILE A 61 -5.79 -4.85 -3.94
CA ILE A 61 -5.45 -3.42 -3.84
C ILE A 61 -4.36 -3.20 -2.81
N LEU A 62 -4.52 -3.73 -1.58
CA LEU A 62 -3.55 -3.54 -0.50
C LEU A 62 -2.19 -4.15 -0.83
N THR A 63 -2.16 -5.34 -1.45
CA THR A 63 -0.93 -5.94 -1.95
C THR A 63 -0.28 -5.05 -3.00
N GLY A 64 -1.03 -4.54 -3.98
CA GLY A 64 -0.52 -3.62 -5.00
C GLY A 64 0.08 -2.35 -4.39
N VAL A 65 -0.60 -1.78 -3.39
CA VAL A 65 -0.11 -0.61 -2.64
C VAL A 65 1.20 -0.94 -1.91
N ALA A 66 1.26 -2.09 -1.24
CA ALA A 66 2.47 -2.51 -0.54
C ALA A 66 3.65 -2.70 -1.50
N LEU A 67 3.44 -3.35 -2.64
CA LEU A 67 4.49 -3.60 -3.64
C LEU A 67 5.09 -2.31 -4.21
N GLU A 68 4.27 -1.27 -4.43
CA GLU A 68 4.77 0.03 -4.89
C GLU A 68 5.75 0.63 -3.88
N GLY A 69 5.38 0.62 -2.60
CA GLY A 69 6.19 1.20 -1.53
C GLY A 69 7.45 0.40 -1.21
N LEU A 70 7.36 -0.94 -1.27
CA LEU A 70 8.52 -1.82 -1.11
C LEU A 70 9.52 -1.63 -2.26
N GLY A 71 9.06 -1.30 -3.47
CA GLY A 71 9.91 -1.01 -4.62
C GLY A 71 10.71 0.30 -4.53
N ARG A 72 10.44 1.17 -3.55
CA ARG A 72 11.15 2.46 -3.40
C ARG A 72 12.53 2.27 -2.76
N LYS A 73 13.50 3.11 -3.17
CA LYS A 73 14.91 2.99 -2.73
C LYS A 73 15.17 3.46 -1.29
N ASN A 74 14.40 4.43 -0.83
CA ASN A 74 14.57 4.97 0.52
C ASN A 74 13.49 4.35 1.41
N TRP A 75 13.90 3.61 2.43
CA TRP A 75 13.02 3.00 3.43
C TRP A 75 13.13 3.68 4.80
N SER A 76 13.87 4.81 4.88
CA SER A 76 14.15 5.45 6.16
C SER A 76 12.89 6.01 6.79
N ILE A 77 12.41 5.38 7.87
CA ILE A 77 11.23 5.81 8.61
C ILE A 77 11.50 7.10 9.41
N ARG A 78 12.77 7.40 9.70
CA ARG A 78 13.20 8.59 10.45
C ARG A 78 13.97 9.53 9.53
N ARG A 79 13.72 10.84 9.62
CA ARG A 79 14.64 11.84 9.06
C ARG A 79 15.77 12.08 10.08
N LYS A 80 17.02 12.08 9.61
CA LYS A 80 18.14 12.64 10.39
C LYS A 80 17.98 14.16 10.47
#